data_AF-A0A949KYZ0-F1
#
_entry.id   AF-A0A949KYZ0-F1
#
_cell.length_a   1.000
_cell.length_b   1.000
_cell.length_c   1.000
_cell.angle_alpha   90.00
_cell.angle_beta   90.00
_cell.angle_gamma   90.00
#
_symmetry.space_group_name_H-M   'P 1'
#
loop_
_entity.id
_entity.type
_entity.pdbx_description
1 polymer ?
#
loop_
_entity_poly.entity_id
_entity_poly.type
_entity_poly.pdbx_seq_one_letter_code
_entity_poly.pdbx_strand_id
1 'polypeptide(L)'
;MGIPAIAAHMFVFYYAMFANLTPPVALASFAAAGVSGGDPMKTGVQSVKLALAGFIVPYMFVYNTALLSIDTTAAITIRVIITSMIGVFMIGVATEGFFIKKVNFFLRIIVFAAALLMISANVYQDFMGLAVLAALIIVQRIKKPVTTV
;
A
#
# COMPACT_ATOMS: atom_id res chain seq x y z
N MET A 1 9.85 -8.83 -22.31
CA MET A 1 8.81 -8.33 -21.38
C MET A 1 7.91 -7.24 -21.98
N GLY A 2 8.28 -6.51 -23.04
CA GLY A 2 7.34 -5.57 -23.69
C GLY A 2 6.81 -4.45 -22.79
N ILE A 3 7.46 -4.21 -21.64
CA ILE A 3 7.06 -3.20 -20.65
C ILE A 3 7.48 -1.83 -21.20
N PRO A 4 6.61 -0.81 -21.19
CA PRO A 4 6.97 0.54 -21.59
C PRO A 4 8.19 1.03 -20.81
N ALA A 5 9.15 1.65 -21.49
CA ALA A 5 10.38 2.12 -20.86
C ALA A 5 10.10 3.02 -19.63
N ILE A 6 9.09 3.89 -19.73
CA ILE A 6 8.68 4.76 -18.63
C ILE A 6 8.24 3.98 -17.37
N ALA A 7 7.59 2.82 -17.51
CA ALA A 7 7.22 2.00 -16.36
C ALA A 7 8.45 1.41 -15.66
N ALA A 8 9.46 1.00 -16.43
CA ALA A 8 10.74 0.54 -15.88
C ALA A 8 11.50 1.68 -15.16
N HIS A 9 11.54 2.88 -15.74
CA HIS A 9 12.17 4.04 -15.08
C HIS A 9 11.44 4.41 -13.79
N MET A 10 10.10 4.43 -13.79
CA MET A 10 9.31 4.70 -12.59
C MET A 10 9.48 3.61 -11.52
N PHE A 11 9.59 2.35 -11.93
CA PHE A 11 9.89 1.24 -11.01
C PHE A 11 11.22 1.48 -10.28
N VAL A 12 12.31 1.72 -11.02
CA VAL A 12 13.63 1.95 -10.44
C VAL A 12 13.66 3.23 -9.61
N PHE A 13 13.03 4.31 -10.08
CA PHE A 13 12.92 5.57 -9.35
C PHE A 13 12.21 5.41 -8.00
N TYR A 14 11.08 4.69 -7.98
CA TYR A 14 10.33 4.45 -6.76
C TYR A 14 11.13 3.60 -5.76
N TYR A 15 11.82 2.55 -6.23
CA TYR A 15 12.71 1.76 -5.37
C TYR A 15 13.92 2.56 -4.86
N ALA A 16 14.48 3.45 -5.67
CA ALA A 16 15.56 4.35 -5.24
C ALA A 16 15.11 5.29 -4.11
N MET A 17 13.86 5.81 -4.18
CA MET A 17 13.29 6.58 -3.08
C MET A 17 13.14 5.73 -1.81
N PHE A 18 12.66 4.49 -1.94
CA PHE A 18 12.42 3.59 -0.82
C PHE A 18 13.72 3.05 -0.18
N ALA A 19 14.83 3.00 -0.92
CA ALA A 19 16.13 2.64 -0.38
C ALA A 19 16.59 3.56 0.76
N ASN A 20 16.10 4.81 0.78
CA ASN A 20 16.37 5.76 1.87
C ASN A 20 15.64 5.43 3.18
N LEU A 21 14.75 4.43 3.17
CA LEU A 21 13.97 3.97 4.33
C LEU A 21 14.49 2.64 4.89
N THR A 22 15.25 1.85 4.10
CA THR A 22 15.68 0.49 4.46
C THR A 22 17.01 0.47 5.20
N PRO A 23 17.08 -0.04 6.45
CA PRO A 23 18.36 -0.28 7.13
C PRO A 23 19.24 -1.27 6.35
N PRO A 24 20.58 -1.12 6.36
CA PRO A 24 21.38 -0.16 7.15
C PRO A 24 21.67 1.17 6.43
N VAL A 25 21.18 1.38 5.21
CA VAL A 25 21.55 2.55 4.37
C VAL A 25 20.63 3.76 4.57
N ALA A 26 19.48 3.59 5.25
CA ALA A 26 18.37 4.53 5.42
C ALA A 26 18.73 5.98 5.87
N LEU A 27 19.37 6.75 4.97
CA LEU A 27 19.98 8.04 5.26
C LEU A 27 18.96 9.04 5.80
N ALA A 28 17.77 9.08 5.21
CA ALA A 28 16.69 9.98 5.62
C ALA A 28 16.13 9.58 7.00
N SER A 29 15.87 8.28 7.22
CA SER A 29 15.37 7.79 8.51
C SER A 29 16.39 7.96 9.64
N PHE A 30 17.68 7.80 9.36
CA PHE A 30 18.75 7.97 10.34
C PHE A 30 18.98 9.44 10.68
N ALA A 31 18.91 10.35 9.70
CA ALA A 31 18.93 11.78 9.95
C ALA A 31 17.74 12.21 10.82
N ALA A 32 16.53 11.72 10.52
CA ALA A 32 15.33 11.97 11.34
C ALA A 32 15.45 11.41 12.77
N ALA A 33 16.09 10.25 12.94
CA ALA A 33 16.39 9.68 14.26
C ALA A 33 17.33 10.60 15.06
N GLY A 34 18.37 11.15 14.42
CA GLY A 34 19.29 12.09 15.05
C GLY A 34 18.62 13.38 15.54
N VAL A 35 17.64 13.90 14.79
CA VAL A 35 16.87 15.09 15.19
C VAL A 35 15.87 14.78 16.32
N SER A 36 15.25 13.60 16.29
CA SER A 36 14.25 13.20 17.30
C SER A 36 14.84 12.58 18.57
N GLY A 37 16.15 12.32 18.61
CA GLY A 37 16.83 11.62 19.71
C GLY A 37 16.54 10.11 19.76
N GLY A 38 15.98 9.54 18.69
CA GLY A 38 15.68 8.12 18.59
C GLY A 38 16.89 7.28 18.15
N ASP A 39 16.81 5.97 18.36
CA ASP A 39 17.79 5.02 17.84
C ASP A 39 17.66 4.91 16.31
N PRO A 40 18.72 5.17 15.52
CA PRO A 40 18.66 5.14 14.06
C PRO A 40 18.19 3.79 13.49
N MET A 41 18.69 2.68 14.05
CA MET A 41 18.35 1.33 13.58
C MET A 41 16.88 1.01 13.83
N LYS A 42 16.38 1.28 15.04
CA LYS A 42 14.95 1.10 15.38
C LYS A 42 14.05 1.99 14.53
N THR A 43 14.45 3.23 14.31
CA THR A 43 13.71 4.19 13.47
C THR A 43 13.63 3.70 12.03
N GLY A 44 14.73 3.20 11.48
CA GLY A 44 14.75 2.60 10.14
C GLY A 44 13.88 1.36 10.02
N VAL A 45 13.93 0.43 10.97
CA VAL A 45 13.06 -0.77 10.98
C VAL A 45 11.58 -0.37 11.02
N GLN A 46 11.23 0.61 11.86
CA GLN A 46 9.87 1.13 11.92
C GLN A 46 9.46 1.85 10.62
N SER A 47 10.39 2.56 9.98
CA SER A 47 10.16 3.21 8.68
C SER A 47 9.80 2.17 7.62
N VAL A 48 10.53 1.06 7.55
CA VAL A 48 10.24 -0.03 6.60
C VAL A 48 8.86 -0.62 6.86
N LYS A 49 8.52 -0.88 8.12
CA LYS A 49 7.21 -1.44 8.48
C LYS A 49 6.07 -0.56 7.96
N LEU A 50 6.16 0.75 8.14
CA LEU A 50 5.18 1.71 7.63
C LEU A 50 5.21 1.79 6.09
N ALA A 51 6.39 1.69 5.50
CA ALA A 51 6.59 1.76 4.06
C ALA A 51 6.15 0.51 3.29
N LEU A 52 5.96 -0.65 3.95
CA LEU A 52 5.56 -1.93 3.30
C LEU A 52 4.37 -1.78 2.34
N ALA A 53 3.38 -0.95 2.67
CA ALA A 53 2.24 -0.70 1.81
C ALA A 53 2.62 -0.03 0.48
N GLY A 54 3.66 0.81 0.47
CA GLY A 54 4.14 1.50 -0.73
C GLY A 54 4.98 0.61 -1.66
N PHE A 55 5.62 -0.45 -1.14
CA PHE A 55 6.45 -1.35 -1.97
C PHE A 55 5.68 -2.08 -3.09
N ILE A 56 4.34 -2.07 -3.05
CA ILE A 56 3.51 -2.65 -4.09
C ILE A 56 3.35 -1.73 -5.33
N VAL A 57 3.50 -0.42 -5.14
CA VAL A 57 3.21 0.59 -6.17
C VAL A 57 4.05 0.42 -7.44
N PRO A 58 5.35 0.08 -7.37
CA PRO A 58 6.15 -0.25 -8.55
C PRO A 58 5.55 -1.38 -9.38
N TYR A 59 5.01 -2.41 -8.73
CA TYR A 59 4.35 -3.52 -9.42
C TYR A 59 3.06 -3.06 -10.08
N MET A 60 2.29 -2.17 -9.44
CA MET A 60 1.09 -1.59 -10.05
C MET A 60 1.40 -0.86 -11.37
N PHE A 61 2.53 -0.14 -11.48
CA PHE A 61 2.92 0.50 -12.75
C PHE A 61 3.23 -0.49 -13.88
N VAL A 62 3.74 -1.68 -13.53
CA VAL A 62 4.08 -2.72 -14.51
C VAL A 62 2.83 -3.49 -14.95
N TYR A 63 1.93 -3.80 -14.03
CA TYR A 63 0.69 -4.52 -14.32
C TYR A 63 -0.41 -3.62 -14.90
N ASN A 64 -0.34 -2.32 -14.62
CA ASN A 64 -1.36 -1.36 -15.02
C ASN A 64 -0.74 -0.06 -15.54
N THR A 65 -0.43 -0.06 -16.83
CA THR A 65 0.14 1.09 -17.54
C THR A 65 -0.84 2.26 -17.66
N ALA A 66 -2.13 2.06 -17.37
CA ALA A 66 -3.09 3.15 -17.31
C ALA A 66 -2.80 4.13 -16.16
N LEU A 67 -2.11 3.69 -15.09
CA LEU A 67 -1.57 4.59 -14.05
C LEU A 67 -0.57 5.61 -14.60
N LEU A 68 0.12 5.25 -15.68
CA LEU A 68 1.08 6.10 -16.38
C LEU A 68 0.41 6.86 -17.55
N SER A 69 -0.92 6.78 -17.68
CA SER A 69 -1.70 7.36 -18.78
C SER A 69 -1.26 6.87 -20.17
N ILE A 70 -0.79 5.62 -20.27
CA ILE A 70 -0.39 4.99 -21.53
C ILE A 70 -1.57 4.19 -22.09
N ASP A 71 -1.92 4.40 -23.36
CA ASP A 71 -2.95 3.65 -24.11
C ASP A 71 -4.32 3.58 -23.41
N THR A 72 -4.72 4.65 -22.73
CA THR A 72 -5.94 4.70 -21.90
C THR A 72 -6.72 5.99 -22.10
N THR A 73 -8.00 5.96 -21.73
CA THR A 73 -8.86 7.15 -21.67
C THR A 73 -8.81 7.77 -20.28
N ALA A 74 -8.96 9.10 -20.18
CA ALA A 74 -8.94 9.82 -18.90
C ALA A 74 -9.90 9.20 -17.84
N ALA A 75 -11.08 8.74 -18.26
CA ALA A 75 -12.04 8.08 -17.37
C ALA A 75 -11.50 6.77 -16.76
N ILE A 76 -10.80 5.96 -17.55
CA ILE A 76 -10.19 4.70 -17.10
C ILE A 76 -9.02 5.00 -16.17
N THR A 77 -8.18 5.98 -16.52
CA THR A 77 -7.05 6.42 -15.68
C THR A 77 -7.52 6.89 -14.30
N ILE A 78 -8.53 7.76 -14.24
CA ILE A 78 -9.07 8.27 -12.97
C ILE A 78 -9.60 7.12 -12.12
N ARG A 79 -10.34 6.20 -12.73
CA ARG A 79 -10.85 5.01 -12.02
C ARG A 79 -9.71 4.18 -11.46
N VAL A 80 -8.70 3.87 -12.27
CA VAL A 80 -7.53 3.08 -11.89
C VAL A 80 -6.74 3.74 -10.76
N ILE A 81 -6.61 5.07 -10.78
CA ILE A 81 -5.98 5.84 -9.69
C ILE A 81 -6.76 5.63 -8.40
N ILE A 82 -8.08 5.80 -8.43
CA ILE A 82 -8.94 5.63 -7.24
C ILE A 82 -8.84 4.20 -6.70
N THR A 83 -8.93 3.18 -7.55
CA THR A 83 -8.85 1.78 -7.11
C THR A 83 -7.48 1.42 -6.58
N SER A 84 -6.41 1.93 -7.20
CA SER A 84 -5.03 1.72 -6.73
C SER A 84 -4.78 2.40 -5.38
N MET A 85 -5.28 3.62 -5.16
CA MET A 85 -5.21 4.30 -3.87
C MET A 85 -5.90 3.49 -2.78
N ILE A 86 -7.08 2.92 -3.07
CA ILE A 86 -7.82 2.05 -2.15
C ILE A 86 -7.03 0.76 -1.88
N GLY A 87 -6.43 0.14 -2.90
CA GLY A 87 -5.60 -1.06 -2.74
C GLY A 87 -4.40 -0.82 -1.82
N VAL A 88 -3.63 0.25 -2.06
CA VAL A 88 -2.49 0.63 -1.19
C VAL A 88 -2.96 0.90 0.24
N PHE A 89 -4.09 1.58 0.40
CA PHE A 89 -4.70 1.83 1.70
C PHE A 89 -5.04 0.52 2.44
N MET A 90 -5.64 -0.44 1.75
CA MET A 90 -5.97 -1.76 2.32
C MET A 90 -4.73 -2.53 2.77
N ILE A 91 -3.61 -2.45 2.04
CA ILE A 91 -2.34 -3.04 2.47
C ILE A 91 -1.80 -2.34 3.72
N GLY A 92 -1.92 -1.01 3.79
CA GLY A 92 -1.58 -0.25 4.99
C GLY A 92 -2.36 -0.75 6.22
N VAL A 93 -3.68 -0.88 6.09
CA VAL A 93 -4.55 -1.43 7.15
C VAL A 93 -4.16 -2.87 7.51
N ALA A 94 -3.85 -3.70 6.52
CA ALA A 94 -3.42 -5.08 6.75
C ALA A 94 -2.05 -5.17 7.43
N THR A 95 -1.14 -4.24 7.18
CA THR A 95 0.22 -4.22 7.74
C THR A 95 0.24 -3.65 9.17
N GLU A 96 -0.48 -2.55 9.39
CA GLU A 96 -0.60 -1.95 10.73
C GLU A 96 -1.55 -2.75 11.64
N GLY A 97 -2.53 -3.46 11.06
CA GLY A 97 -3.53 -4.20 11.81
C GLY A 97 -4.53 -3.31 12.54
N PHE A 98 -4.63 -2.05 12.12
CA PHE A 98 -5.50 -1.04 12.70
C PHE A 98 -6.13 -0.20 11.60
N PHE A 99 -7.42 0.13 11.74
CA PHE A 99 -8.10 1.10 10.89
C PHE A 99 -8.93 2.06 11.75
N ILE A 100 -10.12 1.64 12.19
CA ILE A 100 -10.90 2.33 13.25
C ILE A 100 -10.72 1.59 14.57
N LYS A 101 -10.66 0.26 14.50
CA LYS A 101 -10.42 -0.64 15.63
C LYS A 101 -9.33 -1.66 15.24
N LYS A 102 -8.80 -2.38 16.24
CA LYS A 102 -7.89 -3.49 16.01
C LYS A 102 -8.54 -4.54 15.09
N VAL A 103 -7.86 -4.83 13.98
CA VAL A 103 -8.27 -5.80 12.95
C VAL A 103 -7.74 -7.17 13.35
N ASN A 104 -8.61 -8.19 13.34
CA ASN A 104 -8.20 -9.55 13.67
C ASN A 104 -7.19 -10.07 12.63
N PHE A 105 -6.24 -10.92 13.04
CA PHE A 105 -5.21 -11.46 12.16
C PHE A 105 -5.78 -12.11 10.89
N PHE A 106 -6.83 -12.93 11.02
CA PHE A 106 -7.53 -13.52 9.87
C PHE A 106 -8.10 -12.47 8.91
N LEU A 107 -8.69 -11.41 9.45
CA LEU A 107 -9.27 -10.33 8.64
C LEU A 107 -8.17 -9.51 7.94
N ARG A 108 -6.99 -9.37 8.55
CA ARG A 108 -5.81 -8.75 7.92
C ARG A 108 -5.36 -9.53 6.69
N ILE A 109 -5.33 -10.87 6.77
CA ILE A 109 -4.96 -11.72 5.62
C ILE A 109 -5.97 -11.56 4.48
N ILE A 110 -7.28 -11.55 4.80
CA ILE A 110 -8.34 -11.37 3.80
C ILE A 110 -8.22 -10.00 3.12
N VAL A 111 -8.00 -8.93 3.90
CA VAL A 111 -7.84 -7.57 3.38
C VAL A 111 -6.57 -7.45 2.53
N PHE A 112 -5.47 -8.07 2.95
CA PHE A 112 -4.24 -8.11 2.18
C PHE A 112 -4.42 -8.82 0.84
N ALA A 113 -5.06 -9.99 0.82
CA ALA A 113 -5.35 -10.73 -0.40
C ALA A 113 -6.27 -9.93 -1.34
N ALA A 114 -7.30 -9.28 -0.79
CA ALA A 114 -8.19 -8.41 -1.56
C ALA A 114 -7.46 -7.22 -2.17
N ALA A 115 -6.50 -6.63 -1.45
CA ALA A 115 -5.70 -5.53 -1.96
C ALA A 115 -4.77 -5.96 -3.10
N LEU A 116 -4.20 -7.17 -3.03
CA LEU A 116 -3.39 -7.73 -4.12
C LEU A 116 -4.21 -7.96 -5.39
N LEU A 117 -5.49 -8.36 -5.26
CA LEU A 117 -6.38 -8.53 -6.40
C LEU A 117 -6.66 -7.21 -7.14
N MET A 118 -6.65 -6.08 -6.44
CA MET A 118 -6.87 -4.75 -7.07
C MET A 118 -5.66 -4.26 -7.88
N ILE A 119 -4.53 -4.97 -7.91
CA ILE A 119 -3.33 -4.56 -8.67
C ILE A 119 -3.53 -4.75 -10.18
N SER A 120 -4.23 -5.80 -10.61
CA SER A 120 -4.29 -6.26 -12.00
C SER A 120 -5.31 -5.53 -12.89
N ALA A 121 -5.77 -4.33 -12.50
CA ALA A 121 -6.64 -3.44 -13.29
C ALA A 121 -7.97 -4.04 -13.78
N ASN A 122 -8.36 -5.22 -13.29
CA ASN A 122 -9.51 -5.94 -13.78
C ASN A 122 -10.77 -5.46 -13.05
N VAL A 123 -11.81 -5.15 -13.82
CA VAL A 123 -13.08 -4.65 -13.27
C VAL A 123 -13.69 -5.59 -12.24
N TYR A 124 -13.65 -6.90 -12.50
CA TYR A 124 -14.21 -7.88 -11.58
C TYR A 124 -13.42 -7.94 -10.27
N GLN A 125 -12.09 -7.81 -10.33
CA GLN A 125 -11.23 -7.81 -9.15
C GLN A 125 -11.36 -6.52 -8.34
N ASP A 126 -11.53 -5.37 -8.99
CA ASP A 126 -11.83 -4.11 -8.31
C ASP A 126 -13.13 -4.22 -7.49
N PHE A 127 -14.19 -4.78 -8.08
CA PHE A 127 -15.47 -4.99 -7.40
C PHE A 127 -15.32 -5.94 -6.20
N MET A 128 -14.57 -7.03 -6.35
CA MET A 128 -14.29 -7.94 -5.24
C MET A 128 -13.51 -7.24 -4.12
N GLY A 129 -12.49 -6.44 -4.46
CA GLY A 129 -11.71 -5.66 -3.49
C GLY A 129 -12.57 -4.65 -2.73
N LEU A 130 -13.41 -3.90 -3.45
CA LEU A 130 -14.36 -2.95 -2.87
C LEU A 130 -15.41 -3.64 -1.98
N ALA A 131 -15.90 -4.82 -2.35
CA ALA A 131 -16.81 -5.60 -1.52
C ALA A 131 -16.15 -6.02 -0.20
N VAL A 132 -14.88 -6.44 -0.24
CA VAL A 132 -14.11 -6.77 0.97
C VAL A 132 -13.88 -5.53 1.84
N LEU A 133 -13.59 -4.37 1.24
CA LEU A 133 -13.47 -3.11 1.97
C LEU A 133 -14.78 -2.73 2.66
N ALA A 134 -15.92 -2.85 1.97
CA ALA A 134 -17.23 -2.59 2.55
C ALA A 134 -17.53 -3.54 3.71
N ALA A 135 -17.25 -4.84 3.55
CA ALA A 135 -17.38 -5.83 4.62
C ALA A 135 -16.49 -5.49 5.83
N LEU A 136 -15.24 -5.06 5.60
CA LEU A 136 -14.33 -4.62 6.65
C LEU A 136 -14.91 -3.44 7.45
N ILE A 137 -15.47 -2.44 6.76
CA ILE A 137 -16.09 -1.27 7.39
C ILE A 137 -17.30 -1.69 8.24
N ILE A 138 -18.16 -2.56 7.71
CA ILE A 138 -19.34 -3.07 8.42
C ILE A 138 -18.91 -3.82 9.68
N VAL A 139 -17.98 -4.76 9.57
CA VAL A 139 -17.45 -5.53 10.70
C VAL A 139 -16.85 -4.61 11.75
N GLN A 140 -16.10 -3.57 11.36
CA GLN A 140 -15.51 -2.62 12.30
C GLN A 140 -16.52 -1.69 12.97
N ARG A 141 -17.60 -1.32 12.29
CA ARG A 141 -18.70 -0.56 12.90
C ARG A 141 -19.47 -1.38 13.94
N ILE A 142 -19.74 -2.66 13.64
CA ILE A 142 -20.49 -3.56 14.54
C ILE A 142 -19.67 -3.99 15.75
N LYS A 143 -18.33 -4.13 15.61
CA LYS A 143 -17.45 -4.52 16.72
C LYS A 143 -17.59 -3.51 17.88
N LYS A 144 -18.05 -3.92 19.06
CA LYS A 144 -18.13 -3.04 20.24
C LYS A 144 -16.73 -2.52 20.62
N PRO A 145 -16.60 -1.32 21.24
CA PRO A 145 -15.30 -0.82 21.69
C PRO A 145 -14.65 -1.88 22.57
N VAL A 146 -13.40 -2.21 22.27
CA VAL A 146 -12.60 -3.08 23.14
C VAL A 146 -12.34 -2.24 24.39
N THR A 147 -13.04 -2.54 25.47
CA THR A 147 -12.77 -2.01 26.81
C THR A 147 -11.35 -2.43 27.17
N THR A 148 -10.39 -1.54 26.98
CA THR A 148 -9.09 -1.63 27.63
C THR A 148 -9.30 -1.12 29.04
N VAL A 149 -9.41 -2.06 29.99
CA VAL A 149 -9.21 -1.81 31.42
C VAL A 149 -7.72 -1.55 31.65
#